data_AF-A0A1F1E9P0-F1
#
_entry.id   AF-A0A1F1E9P0-F1
#
_cell.length_a   1.000
_cell.length_b   1.000
_cell.length_c   1.000
_cell.angle_alpha   90.00
_cell.angle_beta   90.00
_cell.angle_gamma   90.00
#
_symmetry.space_group_name_H-M   'P 1'
#
loop_
_entity.id
_entity.type
_entity.pdbx_description
1 polymer ?
#
loop_
_entity_poly.entity_id
_entity_poly.type
_entity_poly.pdbx_seq_one_letter_code
_entity_poly.pdbx_strand_id
1 'polypeptide(L)'
;MTGFSLGPMRGVSMTEAADIVMGESGHLPAIPQLSERGLGADAVGSTAALLEAVNVDRGPRAWQMTQRPQLMMRRTWDLWERDLDAIQEVWGESVPVLKLQVLGPWSLAAAVELANGHRVLSDAGATRDLHEALQMGIADHVKKLVRRFHGEVRVQVDEPLLGDVLAGKVPGTTDFDEIRAVPAEVAREKLKELGADYLVAGPHWEIADAAETFVTDFVGLDTAKNIDGLGEFLSEGKRIGFAIAGVDARAEAVAVARHFDRMGMPRQLLVDAVDVVPREASASTLRSAVETAGMLVRDAGDL
;
A
#
# COMPACT_ATOMS: atom_id res chain seq x y z
N MET A 1 6.94 7.33 15.48
CA MET A 1 5.76 6.49 15.22
C MET A 1 4.70 7.32 14.53
N THR A 2 4.21 6.87 13.39
CA THR A 2 3.24 7.62 12.56
C THR A 2 2.02 6.74 12.30
N GLY A 3 0.83 7.22 12.68
CA GLY A 3 -0.43 6.59 12.28
C GLY A 3 -0.90 7.16 10.95
N PHE A 4 -0.95 6.36 9.90
CA PHE A 4 -1.41 6.76 8.57
C PHE A 4 -2.32 5.67 7.98
N SER A 5 -3.25 6.04 7.11
CA SER A 5 -4.17 5.12 6.43
C SER A 5 -3.42 4.06 5.60
N LEU A 6 -3.83 2.78 5.58
CA LEU A 6 -3.29 1.78 4.64
C LEU A 6 -4.15 1.49 3.42
N GLY A 7 -5.42 1.87 3.42
CA GLY A 7 -6.39 1.24 2.54
C GLY A 7 -7.49 2.19 2.08
N PRO A 8 -8.38 1.70 1.21
CA PRO A 8 -9.49 2.50 0.72
C PRO A 8 -10.38 2.96 1.86
N MET A 9 -10.89 4.18 1.73
CA MET A 9 -11.88 4.75 2.62
C MET A 9 -13.28 4.45 2.10
N ARG A 10 -14.22 4.28 3.03
CA ARG A 10 -15.64 4.16 2.68
C ARG A 10 -16.18 5.52 2.22
N GLY A 11 -17.20 5.48 1.38
CA GLY A 11 -17.84 6.67 0.83
C GLY A 11 -17.36 7.05 -0.57
N VAL A 12 -17.97 8.11 -1.09
CA VAL A 12 -17.80 8.54 -2.50
C VAL A 12 -17.40 10.02 -2.65
N SER A 13 -17.32 10.76 -1.55
CA SER A 13 -16.99 12.19 -1.53
C SER A 13 -15.50 12.39 -1.25
N MET A 14 -14.76 12.91 -2.24
CA MET A 14 -13.32 13.17 -2.09
C MET A 14 -13.03 14.28 -1.07
N THR A 15 -13.84 15.33 -1.05
CA THR A 15 -13.72 16.45 -0.10
C THR A 15 -13.89 15.99 1.34
N GLU A 16 -14.89 15.14 1.62
CA GLU A 16 -15.12 14.59 2.97
C GLU A 16 -13.99 13.66 3.39
N ALA A 17 -13.51 12.81 2.48
CA ALA A 17 -12.38 11.93 2.75
C ALA A 17 -11.08 12.72 3.04
N ALA A 18 -10.83 13.80 2.27
CA ALA A 18 -9.68 14.68 2.48
C ALA A 18 -9.73 15.37 3.85
N ASP A 19 -10.89 15.86 4.26
CA ASP A 19 -11.09 16.50 5.58
C ASP A 19 -10.82 15.49 6.73
N ILE A 20 -11.39 14.29 6.64
CA ILE A 20 -11.16 13.22 7.61
C ILE A 20 -9.67 12.85 7.69
N VAL A 21 -9.00 12.67 6.54
CA VAL A 21 -7.58 12.30 6.55
C VAL A 21 -6.74 13.38 7.21
N MET A 22 -6.96 14.65 6.87
CA MET A 22 -6.20 15.76 7.43
C MET A 22 -6.46 15.93 8.93
N GLY A 23 -7.70 15.71 9.38
CA GLY A 23 -8.08 15.82 10.79
C GLY A 23 -7.62 14.66 11.68
N GLU A 24 -7.58 13.43 11.13
CA GLU A 24 -7.45 12.20 11.95
C GLU A 24 -6.15 11.41 11.71
N SER A 25 -5.41 11.63 10.61
CA SER A 25 -4.21 10.82 10.24
C SER A 25 -2.89 11.31 10.87
N GLY A 26 -2.95 12.13 11.91
CA GLY A 26 -1.76 12.64 12.60
C GLY A 26 -0.81 13.41 11.67
N HIS A 27 0.43 12.93 11.54
CA HIS A 27 1.54 13.66 10.89
C HIS A 27 1.78 13.28 9.42
N LEU A 28 1.08 12.27 8.88
CA LEU A 28 1.28 11.80 7.51
C LEU A 28 -0.07 11.57 6.82
N PRO A 29 -0.74 12.65 6.36
CA PRO A 29 -1.97 12.54 5.58
C PRO A 29 -1.70 11.79 4.28
N ALA A 30 -2.59 10.86 3.93
CA ALA A 30 -2.50 10.04 2.73
C ALA A 30 -3.51 10.50 1.67
N ILE A 31 -3.14 10.50 0.39
CA ILE A 31 -4.11 10.74 -0.68
C ILE A 31 -5.24 9.71 -0.57
N PRO A 32 -6.50 10.12 -0.33
CA PRO A 32 -7.60 9.17 -0.13
C PRO A 32 -7.87 8.32 -1.37
N GLN A 33 -8.11 7.03 -1.16
CA GLN A 33 -8.58 6.11 -2.21
C GLN A 33 -10.05 5.72 -1.92
N LEU A 34 -10.96 6.01 -2.85
CA LEU A 34 -12.41 5.82 -2.67
C LEU A 34 -12.96 4.79 -3.67
N SER A 35 -12.67 3.52 -3.42
CA SER A 35 -13.01 2.41 -4.32
C SER A 35 -14.53 2.24 -4.56
N GLU A 36 -15.38 2.71 -3.64
CA GLU A 36 -16.85 2.70 -3.78
C GLU A 36 -17.35 3.60 -4.93
N ARG A 37 -16.50 4.48 -5.47
CA ARG A 37 -16.82 5.29 -6.68
C ARG A 37 -16.77 4.47 -7.97
N GLY A 38 -16.37 3.20 -7.88
CA GLY A 38 -16.42 2.23 -8.97
C GLY A 38 -15.15 2.19 -9.81
N LEU A 39 -15.29 1.69 -11.03
CA LEU A 39 -14.16 1.44 -11.92
C LEU A 39 -13.38 2.72 -12.22
N GLY A 40 -12.06 2.67 -12.03
CA GLY A 40 -11.16 3.81 -12.13
C GLY A 40 -10.77 4.39 -10.78
N ALA A 41 -11.61 4.25 -9.76
CA ALA A 41 -11.28 4.58 -8.37
C ALA A 41 -10.83 3.36 -7.55
N ASP A 42 -10.97 2.16 -8.10
CA ASP A 42 -10.38 0.93 -7.54
C ASP A 42 -8.84 1.00 -7.58
N ALA A 43 -8.17 0.11 -6.85
CA ALA A 43 -6.71 0.12 -6.70
C ALA A 43 -5.96 -0.02 -8.03
N VAL A 44 -6.48 -0.84 -8.95
CA VAL A 44 -5.88 -1.01 -10.29
C VAL A 44 -6.08 0.25 -11.11
N GLY A 45 -7.31 0.79 -11.16
CA GLY A 45 -7.61 2.02 -11.89
C GLY A 45 -6.83 3.23 -11.40
N SER A 46 -6.80 3.42 -10.09
CA SER A 46 -6.08 4.53 -9.46
C SER A 46 -4.59 4.44 -9.77
N THR A 47 -3.99 3.25 -9.69
CA THR A 47 -2.59 3.03 -10.06
C THR A 47 -2.36 3.22 -11.56
N ALA A 48 -3.29 2.74 -12.39
CA ALA A 48 -3.20 2.84 -13.83
C ALA A 48 -3.28 4.29 -14.35
N ALA A 49 -3.96 5.19 -13.62
CA ALA A 49 -3.93 6.62 -13.93
C ALA A 49 -2.52 7.21 -13.87
N LEU A 50 -1.59 6.59 -13.13
CA LEU A 50 -0.21 7.05 -13.05
C LEU A 50 0.64 6.59 -14.25
N LEU A 51 0.16 5.60 -15.02
CA LEU A 51 0.91 4.96 -16.09
C LEU A 51 0.71 5.71 -17.41
N GLU A 52 1.68 6.56 -17.77
CA GLU A 52 1.66 7.27 -19.06
C GLU A 52 2.29 6.44 -20.19
N ALA A 53 3.24 5.57 -19.87
CA ALA A 53 3.98 4.76 -20.85
C ALA A 53 3.23 3.48 -21.30
N VAL A 54 2.27 3.00 -20.51
CA VAL A 54 1.46 1.81 -20.77
C VAL A 54 -0.01 2.15 -20.56
N ASN A 55 -0.87 1.70 -21.47
CA ASN A 55 -2.31 1.92 -21.33
C ASN A 55 -2.98 0.69 -20.74
N VAL A 56 -3.80 0.90 -19.71
CA VAL A 56 -4.64 -0.12 -19.09
C VAL A 56 -6.09 0.37 -19.15
N ASP A 57 -6.98 -0.39 -19.77
CA ASP A 57 -8.38 0.03 -19.95
C ASP A 57 -9.34 -1.08 -19.50
N ARG A 58 -10.63 -0.79 -19.52
CA ARG A 58 -11.65 -1.77 -19.13
C ARG A 58 -11.71 -2.91 -20.14
N GLY A 59 -11.30 -4.10 -19.72
CA GLY A 59 -11.55 -5.34 -20.44
C GLY A 59 -12.91 -5.98 -20.09
N PRO A 60 -13.24 -7.12 -20.70
CA PRO A 60 -14.49 -7.84 -20.44
C PRO A 60 -14.61 -8.40 -19.02
N ARG A 61 -13.47 -8.79 -18.42
CA ARG A 61 -13.39 -9.49 -17.13
C ARG A 61 -12.56 -8.73 -16.11
N ALA A 62 -11.45 -8.17 -16.55
CA ALA A 62 -10.53 -7.40 -15.73
C ALA A 62 -10.06 -6.17 -16.50
N TRP A 63 -9.24 -5.36 -15.83
CA TRP A 63 -8.42 -4.37 -16.50
C TRP A 63 -7.50 -5.04 -17.53
N GLN A 64 -7.30 -4.42 -18.68
CA GLN A 64 -6.55 -5.00 -19.79
C GLN A 64 -5.54 -4.01 -20.35
N MET A 65 -4.31 -4.46 -20.60
CA MET A 65 -3.30 -3.69 -21.33
C MET A 65 -3.74 -3.49 -22.78
N THR A 66 -3.72 -2.24 -23.23
CA THR A 66 -4.12 -1.86 -24.59
C THR A 66 -3.01 -1.06 -25.29
N GLN A 67 -3.03 -1.05 -26.62
CA GLN A 67 -2.04 -0.28 -27.40
C GLN A 67 -2.28 1.23 -27.33
N ARG A 68 -3.51 1.66 -27.05
CA ARG A 68 -3.91 3.07 -27.05
C ARG A 68 -4.96 3.31 -25.98
N PRO A 69 -4.93 4.47 -25.29
CA PRO A 69 -5.89 4.78 -24.24
C PRO A 69 -7.29 4.87 -24.84
N GLN A 70 -8.25 4.15 -24.26
CA GLN A 70 -9.65 4.25 -24.63
C GLN A 70 -10.39 5.23 -23.72
N LEU A 71 -11.72 5.25 -23.84
CA LEU A 71 -12.56 6.18 -23.09
C LEU A 71 -12.44 5.99 -21.58
N MET A 72 -12.26 4.76 -21.10
CA MET A 72 -12.20 4.52 -19.67
C MET A 72 -10.93 5.11 -19.08
N MET A 73 -9.75 4.80 -19.65
CA MET A 73 -8.49 5.35 -19.15
C MET A 73 -8.50 6.89 -19.11
N ARG A 74 -9.04 7.54 -20.15
CA ARG A 74 -9.20 9.00 -20.16
C ARG A 74 -10.05 9.51 -19.01
N ARG A 75 -11.16 8.83 -18.70
CA ARG A 75 -12.01 9.17 -17.55
C ARG A 75 -11.29 8.96 -16.22
N THR A 76 -10.39 7.99 -16.13
CA THR A 76 -9.58 7.76 -14.93
C THR A 76 -8.56 8.87 -14.73
N TRP A 77 -7.89 9.34 -15.78
CA TRP A 77 -7.04 10.52 -15.69
C TRP A 77 -7.82 11.77 -15.27
N ASP A 78 -8.97 12.02 -15.90
CA ASP A 78 -9.85 13.13 -15.53
C ASP A 78 -10.38 13.01 -14.09
N LEU A 79 -10.59 11.79 -13.60
CA LEU A 79 -11.00 11.53 -12.21
C LEU A 79 -9.87 11.84 -11.24
N TRP A 80 -8.67 11.35 -11.54
CA TRP A 80 -7.49 11.58 -10.72
C TRP A 80 -7.16 13.06 -10.56
N GLU A 81 -7.16 13.85 -11.65
CA GLU A 81 -6.93 15.30 -11.55
C GLU A 81 -8.03 16.01 -10.75
N ARG A 82 -9.32 15.68 -10.98
CA ARG A 82 -10.42 16.25 -10.20
C ARG A 82 -10.33 15.91 -8.71
N ASP A 83 -9.85 14.72 -8.39
CA ASP A 83 -9.67 14.29 -7.01
C ASP A 83 -8.53 15.06 -6.35
N LEU A 84 -7.41 15.27 -7.05
CA LEU A 84 -6.31 16.10 -6.55
C LEU A 84 -6.71 17.56 -6.36
N ASP A 85 -7.54 18.12 -7.25
CA ASP A 85 -8.11 19.47 -7.09
C ASP A 85 -8.98 19.56 -5.83
N ALA A 86 -9.86 18.57 -5.61
CA ALA A 86 -10.73 18.52 -4.43
C ALA A 86 -9.93 18.36 -3.12
N ILE A 87 -8.85 17.56 -3.14
CA ILE A 87 -7.94 17.43 -1.99
C ILE A 87 -7.22 18.75 -1.73
N GLN A 88 -6.71 19.40 -2.78
CA GLN A 88 -6.00 20.68 -2.66
C GLN A 88 -6.91 21.79 -2.13
N GLU A 89 -8.20 21.80 -2.48
CA GLU A 89 -9.16 22.75 -1.92
C GLU A 89 -9.30 22.62 -0.38
N VAL A 90 -9.19 21.40 0.15
CA VAL A 90 -9.31 21.13 1.60
C VAL A 90 -7.98 21.31 2.32
N TRP A 91 -6.89 20.74 1.78
CA TRP A 91 -5.58 20.73 2.43
C TRP A 91 -4.80 22.02 2.23
N GLY A 92 -5.18 22.81 1.22
CA GLY A 92 -4.42 23.95 0.75
C GLY A 92 -3.18 23.53 -0.05
N GLU A 93 -2.28 24.50 -0.26
CA GLU A 93 -1.11 24.34 -1.13
C GLU A 93 0.17 23.92 -0.37
N SER A 94 0.13 23.82 0.96
CA SER A 94 1.32 23.56 1.79
C SER A 94 1.06 22.47 2.80
N VAL A 95 1.35 21.23 2.41
CA VAL A 95 1.31 20.04 3.27
C VAL A 95 2.74 19.53 3.42
N PRO A 96 3.39 19.66 4.60
CA PRO A 96 4.82 19.41 4.76
C PRO A 96 5.28 18.02 4.32
N VAL A 97 4.46 17.01 4.59
CA VAL A 97 4.64 15.63 4.14
C VAL A 97 3.27 15.02 3.86
N LEU A 98 3.17 14.28 2.76
CA LEU A 98 1.98 13.51 2.42
C LEU A 98 2.37 12.13 1.87
N LYS A 99 1.41 11.20 1.87
CA LYS A 99 1.63 9.84 1.37
C LYS A 99 0.83 9.57 0.09
N LEU A 100 1.51 9.07 -0.94
CA LEU A 100 0.91 8.50 -2.14
C LEU A 100 0.87 6.97 -2.02
N GLN A 101 -0.26 6.37 -2.34
CA GLN A 101 -0.44 4.92 -2.31
C GLN A 101 -0.71 4.39 -3.71
N VAL A 102 -0.03 3.30 -4.07
CA VAL A 102 -0.15 2.63 -5.37
C VAL A 102 -0.14 1.11 -5.20
N LEU A 103 -0.76 0.41 -6.15
CA LEU A 103 -0.64 -1.04 -6.25
C LEU A 103 0.76 -1.41 -6.78
N GLY A 104 1.38 -2.41 -6.18
CA GLY A 104 2.69 -2.89 -6.55
C GLY A 104 2.73 -3.68 -7.85
N PRO A 105 3.94 -3.85 -8.42
CA PRO A 105 4.13 -4.41 -9.75
C PRO A 105 3.60 -5.84 -9.88
N TRP A 106 3.70 -6.66 -8.83
CA TRP A 106 3.28 -8.06 -8.88
C TRP A 106 1.76 -8.19 -8.81
N SER A 107 1.14 -7.48 -7.87
CA SER A 107 -0.32 -7.43 -7.75
C SER A 107 -0.96 -6.77 -8.96
N LEU A 108 -0.34 -5.73 -9.52
CA LEU A 108 -0.81 -5.11 -10.76
C LEU A 108 -0.70 -6.07 -11.95
N ALA A 109 0.43 -6.76 -12.11
CA ALA A 109 0.61 -7.75 -13.18
C ALA A 109 -0.34 -8.96 -13.04
N ALA A 110 -0.69 -9.35 -11.81
CA ALA A 110 -1.68 -10.39 -11.53
C ALA A 110 -3.12 -9.93 -11.79
N ALA A 111 -3.43 -8.65 -11.60
CA ALA A 111 -4.77 -8.09 -11.75
C ALA A 111 -5.10 -7.66 -13.20
N VAL A 112 -4.08 -7.33 -14.01
CA VAL A 112 -4.24 -6.86 -15.39
C VAL A 112 -4.08 -8.01 -16.40
N GLU A 113 -4.94 -8.01 -17.42
CA GLU A 113 -4.91 -8.95 -18.55
C GLU A 113 -4.22 -8.35 -19.78
N LEU A 114 -3.71 -9.21 -20.65
CA LEU A 114 -3.27 -8.91 -22.00
C LEU A 114 -4.47 -8.97 -22.97
N ALA A 115 -4.28 -8.51 -24.20
CA ALA A 115 -5.32 -8.54 -25.24
C ALA A 115 -5.89 -9.95 -25.52
N ASN A 116 -5.10 -11.00 -25.27
CA ASN A 116 -5.46 -12.40 -25.44
C ASN A 116 -6.13 -13.03 -24.19
N GLY A 117 -6.37 -12.26 -23.13
CA GLY A 117 -7.01 -12.70 -21.89
C GLY A 117 -6.09 -13.31 -20.84
N HIS A 118 -4.82 -13.56 -21.16
CA HIS A 118 -3.83 -14.01 -20.17
C HIS A 118 -3.45 -12.88 -19.22
N ARG A 119 -3.07 -13.18 -17.98
CA ARG A 119 -2.53 -12.17 -17.06
C ARG A 119 -1.21 -11.61 -17.56
N VAL A 120 -0.95 -10.34 -17.30
CA VAL A 120 0.34 -9.70 -17.60
C VAL A 120 1.49 -10.47 -16.94
N LEU A 121 1.25 -10.97 -15.72
CA LEU A 121 2.18 -11.81 -14.96
C LEU A 121 2.69 -13.05 -15.72
N SER A 122 1.91 -13.57 -16.68
CA SER A 122 2.31 -14.75 -17.47
C SER A 122 3.32 -14.43 -18.60
N ASP A 123 3.49 -13.15 -18.93
CA ASP A 123 4.43 -12.68 -19.94
C ASP A 123 5.53 -11.83 -19.27
N ALA A 124 6.76 -12.31 -19.30
CA ALA A 124 7.89 -11.65 -18.67
C ALA A 124 8.23 -10.30 -19.31
N GLY A 125 7.99 -10.15 -20.62
CA GLY A 125 8.20 -8.89 -21.33
C GLY A 125 7.16 -7.86 -20.92
N ALA A 126 5.88 -8.24 -20.91
CA ALA A 126 4.80 -7.35 -20.49
C ALA A 126 4.91 -6.98 -19.00
N THR A 127 5.32 -7.92 -18.14
CA THR A 127 5.56 -7.65 -16.71
C THR A 127 6.71 -6.66 -16.52
N ARG A 128 7.79 -6.78 -17.30
CA ARG A 128 8.89 -5.81 -17.26
C ARG A 128 8.43 -4.43 -17.73
N ASP A 129 7.73 -4.36 -18.86
CA ASP A 129 7.28 -3.08 -19.43
C ASP A 129 6.27 -2.38 -18.49
N LEU A 130 5.40 -3.15 -17.82
CA LEU A 130 4.48 -2.63 -16.79
C LEU A 130 5.23 -2.10 -15.57
N HIS A 131 6.26 -2.82 -15.11
CA HIS A 131 7.10 -2.40 -13.99
C HIS A 131 7.87 -1.10 -14.29
N GLU A 132 8.48 -1.01 -15.47
CA GLU A 132 9.16 0.23 -15.91
C GLU A 132 8.19 1.40 -16.00
N ALA A 133 6.98 1.16 -16.54
CA ALA A 133 5.92 2.17 -16.58
C ALA A 133 5.47 2.63 -15.19
N LEU A 134 5.37 1.69 -14.23
CA LEU A 134 5.01 2.00 -12.85
C LEU A 134 6.08 2.85 -12.18
N GLN A 135 7.36 2.49 -12.34
CA GLN A 135 8.47 3.25 -11.77
C GLN A 135 8.50 4.70 -12.29
N MET A 136 8.38 4.88 -13.61
CA MET A 136 8.30 6.21 -14.23
C MET A 136 7.05 6.98 -13.76
N GLY A 137 5.89 6.31 -13.74
CA GLY A 137 4.62 6.89 -13.35
C GLY A 137 4.62 7.42 -11.91
N ILE A 138 5.16 6.63 -10.97
CA ILE A 138 5.32 7.04 -9.57
C ILE A 138 6.24 8.26 -9.48
N ALA A 139 7.41 8.22 -10.12
CA ALA A 139 8.38 9.32 -10.07
C ALA A 139 7.81 10.64 -10.60
N ASP A 140 7.03 10.60 -11.68
CA ASP A 140 6.41 11.80 -12.23
C ASP A 140 5.24 12.31 -11.38
N HIS A 141 4.45 11.41 -10.80
CA HIS A 141 3.36 11.81 -9.89
C HIS A 141 3.86 12.37 -8.57
N VAL A 142 4.95 11.83 -8.03
CA VAL A 142 5.65 12.43 -6.88
C VAL A 142 6.04 13.88 -7.20
N LYS A 143 6.66 14.14 -8.37
CA LYS A 143 6.99 15.53 -8.79
C LYS A 143 5.74 16.42 -8.90
N LYS A 144 4.63 15.90 -9.44
CA LYS A 144 3.36 16.64 -9.55
C LYS A 144 2.82 17.01 -8.15
N LEU A 145 2.81 16.06 -7.22
CA LEU A 145 2.34 16.25 -5.85
C LEU A 145 3.25 17.21 -5.06
N VAL A 146 4.58 17.07 -5.15
CA VAL A 146 5.54 18.01 -4.53
C VAL A 146 5.30 19.44 -5.02
N ARG A 147 5.02 19.63 -6.32
CA ARG A 147 4.71 20.95 -6.87
C ARG A 147 3.36 21.49 -6.39
N ARG A 148 2.36 20.62 -6.21
CA ARG A 148 0.99 20.97 -5.83
C ARG A 148 0.86 21.31 -4.34
N PHE A 149 1.60 20.60 -3.47
CA PHE A 149 1.48 20.68 -2.01
C PHE A 149 2.71 21.23 -1.29
N HIS A 150 3.76 21.63 -2.03
CA HIS A 150 4.98 22.23 -1.47
C HIS A 150 5.63 21.44 -0.32
N GLY A 151 5.54 20.11 -0.37
CA GLY A 151 6.08 19.23 0.65
C GLY A 151 6.65 17.92 0.10
N GLU A 152 7.10 17.08 1.02
CA GLU A 152 7.67 15.77 0.71
C GLU A 152 6.57 14.73 0.45
N VAL A 153 6.80 13.81 -0.47
CA VAL A 153 5.86 12.73 -0.78
C VAL A 153 6.49 11.40 -0.43
N ARG A 154 5.82 10.66 0.46
CA ARG A 154 6.16 9.28 0.83
C ARG A 154 5.35 8.32 -0.03
N VAL A 155 5.98 7.28 -0.55
CA VAL A 155 5.35 6.30 -1.43
C VAL A 155 5.09 5.00 -0.69
N GLN A 156 3.84 4.56 -0.70
CA GLN A 156 3.42 3.24 -0.28
C GLN A 156 3.07 2.37 -1.48
N VAL A 157 3.67 1.18 -1.52
CA VAL A 157 3.41 0.14 -2.50
C VAL A 157 2.63 -1.00 -1.85
N ASP A 158 1.46 -1.31 -2.39
CA ASP A 158 0.58 -2.36 -1.87
C ASP A 158 0.67 -3.62 -2.72
N GLU A 159 0.96 -4.74 -2.07
CA GLU A 159 1.17 -6.03 -2.70
C GLU A 159 0.23 -7.12 -2.14
N PRO A 160 -1.10 -6.94 -2.23
CA PRO A 160 -2.08 -7.87 -1.65
C PRO A 160 -2.08 -9.26 -2.30
N LEU A 161 -1.65 -9.39 -3.55
CA LEU A 161 -1.60 -10.66 -4.28
C LEU A 161 -0.23 -11.32 -4.24
N LEU A 162 0.76 -10.74 -3.54
CA LEU A 162 2.13 -11.24 -3.55
C LEU A 162 2.25 -12.68 -3.06
N GLY A 163 1.50 -13.07 -2.03
CA GLY A 163 1.50 -14.44 -1.54
C GLY A 163 1.06 -15.44 -2.61
N ASP A 164 0.05 -15.11 -3.42
CA ASP A 164 -0.42 -15.95 -4.52
C ASP A 164 0.58 -15.96 -5.69
N VAL A 165 1.22 -14.82 -5.96
CA VAL A 165 2.27 -14.70 -6.99
C VAL A 165 3.48 -15.58 -6.65
N LEU A 166 3.95 -15.53 -5.40
CA LEU A 166 5.08 -16.35 -4.92
C LEU A 166 4.73 -17.84 -4.86
N ALA A 167 3.46 -18.17 -4.62
CA ALA A 167 2.99 -19.55 -4.56
C ALA A 167 2.57 -20.13 -5.93
N GLY A 168 2.50 -19.31 -6.99
CA GLY A 168 1.98 -19.74 -8.30
C GLY A 168 0.48 -20.07 -8.26
N LYS A 169 -0.28 -19.34 -7.45
CA LYS A 169 -1.72 -19.55 -7.23
C LYS A 169 -2.60 -18.52 -7.94
N VAL A 170 -1.99 -17.58 -8.68
CA VAL A 170 -2.75 -16.61 -9.47
C VAL A 170 -3.53 -17.34 -10.57
N PRO A 171 -4.86 -17.18 -10.64
CA PRO A 171 -5.66 -17.85 -11.67
C PRO A 171 -5.25 -17.41 -13.08
N GLY A 172 -5.04 -18.38 -13.97
CA GLY A 172 -4.87 -18.12 -15.40
C GLY A 172 -6.18 -17.87 -16.13
N THR A 173 -6.12 -17.86 -17.46
CA THR A 173 -7.28 -17.63 -18.33
C THR A 173 -8.31 -18.76 -18.21
N THR A 174 -7.84 -19.99 -18.00
CA THR A 174 -8.62 -21.20 -17.77
C THR A 174 -8.08 -21.97 -16.57
N ASP A 175 -8.85 -22.93 -16.05
CA ASP A 175 -8.42 -23.80 -14.94
C ASP A 175 -7.17 -24.65 -15.28
N PHE A 176 -6.81 -24.73 -16.57
CA PHE A 176 -5.64 -25.46 -17.08
C PHE A 176 -4.44 -24.55 -17.39
N ASP A 177 -4.62 -23.23 -17.34
CA ASP A 177 -3.54 -22.27 -17.53
C ASP A 177 -2.94 -21.92 -16.17
N GLU A 178 -1.87 -22.61 -15.78
CA GLU A 178 -1.15 -22.29 -14.54
C GLU A 178 -0.15 -21.15 -14.76
N ILE A 179 -0.23 -20.13 -13.91
CA ILE A 179 0.79 -19.08 -13.86
C ILE A 179 1.87 -19.52 -12.88
N ARG A 180 3.10 -19.69 -13.37
CA ARG A 180 4.23 -20.14 -12.56
C ARG A 180 4.52 -19.19 -11.40
N ALA A 181 4.88 -19.78 -10.26
CA ALA A 181 5.39 -19.06 -9.11
C ALA A 181 6.56 -18.15 -9.49
N VAL A 182 6.54 -16.91 -8.98
CA VAL A 182 7.67 -15.99 -9.10
C VAL A 182 8.65 -16.27 -7.96
N PRO A 183 9.95 -16.46 -8.23
CA PRO A 183 10.95 -16.60 -7.18
C PRO A 183 11.01 -15.36 -6.27
N ALA A 184 11.09 -15.56 -4.96
CA ALA A 184 11.10 -14.47 -3.98
C ALA A 184 12.19 -13.42 -4.23
N GLU A 185 13.40 -13.85 -4.64
CA GLU A 185 14.48 -12.91 -4.98
C GLU A 185 14.13 -12.00 -6.15
N VAL A 186 13.51 -12.53 -7.21
CA VAL A 186 13.06 -11.73 -8.35
C VAL A 186 11.97 -10.75 -7.90
N ALA A 187 11.06 -11.21 -7.03
CA ALA A 187 10.00 -10.36 -6.50
C ALA A 187 10.55 -9.19 -5.69
N ARG A 188 11.48 -9.50 -4.79
CA ARG A 188 12.21 -8.57 -3.93
C ARG A 188 13.02 -7.55 -4.73
N GLU A 189 13.79 -8.00 -5.73
CA GLU A 189 14.61 -7.11 -6.57
C GLU A 189 13.75 -6.06 -7.27
N LYS A 190 12.64 -6.46 -7.91
CA LYS A 190 11.72 -5.51 -8.55
C LYS A 190 11.10 -4.54 -7.56
N LEU A 191 10.70 -5.00 -6.37
CA LEU A 191 10.14 -4.10 -5.36
C LEU A 191 11.17 -3.07 -4.87
N LYS A 192 12.43 -3.49 -4.69
CA LYS A 192 13.54 -2.59 -4.33
C LYS A 192 13.80 -1.50 -5.35
N GLU A 193 13.67 -1.81 -6.64
CA GLU A 193 13.86 -0.83 -7.72
C GLU A 193 12.87 0.36 -7.65
N LEU A 194 11.73 0.20 -6.99
CA LEU A 194 10.76 1.28 -6.80
C LEU A 194 11.18 2.30 -5.75
N GLY A 195 12.07 1.93 -4.82
CA GLY A 195 12.53 2.80 -3.74
C GLY A 195 11.39 3.31 -2.84
N ALA A 196 10.41 2.46 -2.54
CA ALA A 196 9.25 2.84 -1.74
C ALA A 196 9.61 3.03 -0.26
N ASP A 197 8.94 4.00 0.39
CA ASP A 197 9.02 4.20 1.84
C ASP A 197 8.30 3.08 2.59
N TYR A 198 7.15 2.64 2.05
CA TYR A 198 6.31 1.62 2.66
C TYR A 198 5.99 0.49 1.68
N LEU A 199 6.14 -0.75 2.12
CA LEU A 199 5.66 -1.93 1.39
C LEU A 199 4.60 -2.64 2.23
N VAL A 200 3.35 -2.69 1.74
CA VAL A 200 2.25 -3.41 2.39
C VAL A 200 2.10 -4.78 1.76
N ALA A 201 2.35 -5.86 2.52
CA ALA A 201 2.14 -7.23 2.04
C ALA A 201 1.83 -8.20 3.19
N GLY A 202 1.47 -9.44 2.85
CA GLY A 202 1.46 -10.53 3.83
C GLY A 202 2.87 -10.81 4.39
N PRO A 203 3.03 -11.56 5.49
CA PRO A 203 4.29 -11.74 6.22
C PRO A 203 5.32 -12.60 5.46
N HIS A 204 5.87 -12.05 4.39
CA HIS A 204 6.93 -12.61 3.54
C HIS A 204 8.26 -11.95 3.91
N TRP A 205 8.86 -12.43 5.00
CA TRP A 205 10.07 -11.84 5.60
C TRP A 205 11.26 -11.80 4.63
N GLU A 206 11.32 -12.75 3.70
CA GLU A 206 12.32 -12.79 2.63
C GLU A 206 12.26 -11.60 1.66
N ILE A 207 11.13 -10.87 1.59
CA ILE A 207 10.91 -9.71 0.72
C ILE A 207 10.71 -8.41 1.53
N ALA A 208 10.52 -8.52 2.85
CA ALA A 208 10.17 -7.40 3.72
C ALA A 208 11.16 -6.23 3.67
N ASP A 209 12.41 -6.47 3.31
CA ASP A 209 13.45 -5.45 3.21
C ASP A 209 13.45 -4.69 1.88
N ALA A 210 12.42 -4.86 1.06
CA ALA A 210 12.28 -4.19 -0.23
C ALA A 210 11.82 -2.72 -0.14
N ALA A 211 11.49 -2.23 1.06
CA ALA A 211 11.16 -0.84 1.36
C ALA A 211 11.79 -0.40 2.69
N GLU A 212 11.74 0.91 3.00
CA GLU A 212 12.24 1.44 4.28
C GLU A 212 11.46 0.87 5.47
N THR A 213 10.13 0.80 5.35
CA THR A 213 9.22 0.23 6.35
C THR A 213 8.36 -0.86 5.73
N PHE A 214 8.43 -2.07 6.29
CA PHE A 214 7.54 -3.15 5.90
C PHE A 214 6.24 -3.09 6.69
N VAL A 215 5.09 -3.22 6.04
CA VAL A 215 3.79 -3.16 6.70
C VAL A 215 3.04 -4.47 6.48
N THR A 216 2.55 -5.05 7.57
CA THR A 216 1.76 -6.29 7.50
C THR A 216 0.68 -6.32 8.55
N ASP A 217 -0.28 -7.23 8.38
CA ASP A 217 -1.33 -7.48 9.35
C ASP A 217 -0.75 -7.98 10.67
N PHE A 218 -1.10 -7.31 11.77
CA PHE A 218 -0.69 -7.75 13.10
C PHE A 218 -1.33 -9.10 13.46
N VAL A 219 -2.59 -9.29 13.03
CA VAL A 219 -3.31 -10.55 13.20
C VAL A 219 -2.64 -11.64 12.37
N GLY A 220 -2.24 -12.73 13.02
CA GLY A 220 -1.58 -13.88 12.36
C GLY A 220 -0.06 -13.90 12.53
N LEU A 221 0.53 -12.90 13.20
CA LEU A 221 1.96 -12.91 13.52
C LEU A 221 2.33 -13.83 14.69
N ASP A 222 1.37 -14.42 15.38
CA ASP A 222 1.59 -15.32 16.53
C ASP A 222 2.13 -16.72 16.17
N THR A 223 2.33 -17.01 14.88
CA THR A 223 2.92 -18.30 14.48
C THR A 223 4.42 -18.30 14.75
N ALA A 224 5.00 -19.46 15.05
CA ALA A 224 6.45 -19.59 15.29
C ALA A 224 7.29 -18.99 14.13
N LYS A 225 6.90 -19.28 12.88
CA LYS A 225 7.56 -18.71 11.69
C LYS A 225 7.56 -17.18 11.70
N ASN A 226 6.44 -16.56 12.06
CA ASN A 226 6.30 -15.10 12.04
C ASN A 226 6.96 -14.43 13.24
N ILE A 227 6.95 -15.08 14.40
CA ILE A 227 7.70 -14.65 15.58
C ILE A 227 9.20 -14.61 15.28
N ASP A 228 9.74 -15.71 14.73
CA ASP A 228 11.16 -15.81 14.40
C ASP A 228 11.54 -14.79 13.30
N GLY A 229 10.75 -14.73 12.22
CA GLY A 229 11.02 -13.82 11.10
C GLY A 229 10.90 -12.34 11.47
N LEU A 230 9.90 -11.95 12.27
CA LEU A 230 9.77 -10.60 12.79
C LEU A 230 10.95 -10.25 13.72
N GLY A 231 11.34 -11.20 14.58
CA GLY A 231 12.44 -11.00 15.51
C GLY A 231 13.77 -10.76 14.79
N GLU A 232 14.08 -11.57 13.77
CA GLU A 232 15.25 -11.39 12.92
C GLU A 232 15.21 -10.04 12.20
N PHE A 233 14.08 -9.72 11.55
CA PHE A 233 13.89 -8.47 10.82
C PHE A 233 14.12 -7.21 11.68
N LEU A 234 13.59 -7.20 12.91
CA LEU A 234 13.79 -6.10 13.86
C LEU A 234 15.22 -6.03 14.38
N SER A 235 15.89 -7.18 14.57
CA SER A 235 17.28 -7.24 15.04
C SER A 235 18.26 -6.66 14.02
N GLU A 236 17.92 -6.67 12.74
CA GLU A 236 18.65 -6.01 11.66
C GLU A 236 18.44 -4.48 11.64
N GLY A 237 17.65 -3.93 12.55
CA GLY A 237 17.37 -2.49 12.67
C GLY A 237 16.33 -1.98 11.67
N LYS A 238 15.52 -2.86 11.08
CA LYS A 238 14.49 -2.51 10.10
C LYS A 238 13.21 -2.06 10.78
N ARG A 239 12.39 -1.26 10.08
CA ARG A 239 11.13 -0.71 10.58
C ARG A 239 9.94 -1.54 10.13
N ILE A 240 8.95 -1.69 11.01
CA ILE A 240 7.70 -2.40 10.71
C ILE A 240 6.46 -1.55 11.01
N GLY A 241 5.46 -1.60 10.14
CA GLY A 241 4.12 -1.11 10.38
C GLY A 241 3.16 -2.26 10.71
N PHE A 242 2.40 -2.13 11.79
CA PHE A 242 1.35 -3.08 12.14
C PHE A 242 -0.01 -2.56 11.70
N ALA A 243 -0.63 -3.28 10.75
CA ALA A 243 -2.02 -3.08 10.39
C ALA A 243 -2.93 -3.66 11.47
N ILE A 244 -3.70 -2.78 12.11
CA ILE A 244 -4.65 -3.10 13.19
C ILE A 244 -6.09 -2.84 12.74
N ALA A 245 -7.05 -3.39 13.47
CA ALA A 245 -8.47 -3.20 13.15
C ALA A 245 -8.95 -1.79 13.53
N GLY A 246 -8.34 -1.17 14.55
CA GLY A 246 -8.68 0.16 15.02
C GLY A 246 -10.00 0.18 15.80
N VAL A 247 -10.29 -0.88 16.54
CA VAL A 247 -11.56 -1.04 17.30
C VAL A 247 -11.38 -0.66 18.77
N ASP A 248 -10.27 -1.03 19.39
CA ASP A 248 -9.95 -0.72 20.79
C ASP A 248 -8.45 -0.46 20.92
N ALA A 249 -8.11 0.82 20.95
CA ALA A 249 -6.72 1.27 20.93
C ALA A 249 -5.89 0.72 22.10
N ARG A 250 -6.50 0.59 23.29
CA ARG A 250 -5.79 0.08 24.47
C ARG A 250 -5.55 -1.41 24.37
N ALA A 251 -6.58 -2.17 23.98
CA ALA A 251 -6.44 -3.61 23.80
C ALA A 251 -5.40 -3.95 22.73
N GLU A 252 -5.40 -3.20 21.62
CA GLU A 252 -4.45 -3.35 20.52
C GLU A 252 -3.01 -2.98 20.96
N ALA A 253 -2.82 -1.87 21.69
CA ALA A 253 -1.51 -1.49 22.23
C ALA A 253 -0.94 -2.57 23.17
N VAL A 254 -1.76 -3.09 24.09
CA VAL A 254 -1.37 -4.17 25.01
C VAL A 254 -1.03 -5.45 24.24
N ALA A 255 -1.78 -5.78 23.19
CA ALA A 255 -1.52 -6.95 22.37
C ALA A 255 -0.16 -6.86 21.65
N VAL A 256 0.16 -5.69 21.08
CA VAL A 256 1.46 -5.43 20.44
C VAL A 256 2.59 -5.51 21.47
N ALA A 257 2.45 -4.86 22.64
CA ALA A 257 3.46 -4.90 23.69
C ALA A 257 3.74 -6.34 24.17
N ARG A 258 2.69 -7.12 24.44
CA ARG A 258 2.82 -8.55 24.82
C ARG A 258 3.42 -9.41 23.71
N HIS A 259 3.24 -9.05 22.45
CA HIS A 259 3.88 -9.74 21.35
C HIS A 259 5.41 -9.53 21.41
N PHE A 260 5.87 -8.32 21.69
CA PHE A 260 7.30 -8.02 21.87
C PHE A 260 7.89 -8.72 23.10
N ASP A 261 7.17 -8.75 24.23
CA ASP A 261 7.62 -9.48 25.42
C ASP A 261 7.80 -10.98 25.15
N ARG A 262 6.90 -11.58 24.36
CA ARG A 262 7.00 -13.00 23.96
C ARG A 262 8.20 -13.28 23.07
N MET A 263 8.56 -12.34 22.19
CA MET A 263 9.77 -12.44 21.36
C MET A 263 11.06 -12.18 22.17
N GLY A 264 10.94 -11.68 23.41
CA GLY A 264 12.08 -11.23 24.21
C GLY A 264 12.72 -9.95 23.67
N MET A 265 11.98 -9.17 22.86
CA MET A 265 12.48 -7.94 22.25
C MET A 265 12.41 -6.76 23.22
N PRO A 266 13.39 -5.85 23.19
CA PRO A 266 13.37 -4.67 24.04
C PRO A 266 12.20 -3.76 23.64
N ARG A 267 11.43 -3.30 24.63
CA ARG A 267 10.27 -2.42 24.40
C ARG A 267 10.63 -1.07 23.78
N GLN A 268 11.90 -0.67 23.81
CA GLN A 268 12.40 0.50 23.08
C GLN A 268 12.13 0.42 21.57
N LEU A 269 12.14 -0.79 20.99
CA LEU A 269 11.82 -1.01 19.58
C LEU A 269 10.37 -0.66 19.24
N LEU A 270 9.46 -0.73 20.21
CA LEU A 270 8.08 -0.27 20.00
C LEU A 270 8.07 1.21 19.65
N VAL A 271 8.96 2.03 20.21
CA VAL A 271 8.99 3.47 19.94
C VAL A 271 9.74 3.79 18.64
N ASP A 272 10.86 3.09 18.44
CA ASP A 272 11.83 3.47 17.41
C ASP A 272 11.57 2.79 16.06
N ALA A 273 11.06 1.55 16.07
CA ALA A 273 10.97 0.70 14.88
C ALA A 273 9.56 0.32 14.48
N VAL A 274 8.54 0.66 15.28
CA VAL A 274 7.14 0.29 15.00
C VAL A 274 6.33 1.51 14.57
N ASP A 275 5.53 1.33 13.53
CA ASP A 275 4.42 2.20 13.13
C ASP A 275 3.09 1.46 13.30
N VAL A 276 2.01 2.17 13.61
CA VAL A 276 0.68 1.57 13.82
C VAL A 276 -0.29 2.21 12.86
N VAL A 277 -1.00 1.39 12.09
CA VAL A 277 -1.77 1.86 10.95
C VAL A 277 -3.09 1.08 10.88
N PRO A 278 -4.22 1.69 10.48
CA PRO A 278 -5.47 0.95 10.40
C PRO A 278 -5.56 0.18 9.07
N ARG A 279 -6.11 -1.04 9.13
CA ARG A 279 -6.34 -1.88 7.93
C ARG A 279 -7.34 -1.26 6.96
N GLU A 280 -8.46 -0.76 7.48
CA GLU A 280 -9.45 0.02 6.72
C GLU A 280 -9.46 1.45 7.24
N ALA A 281 -9.56 2.43 6.35
CA ALA A 281 -9.51 3.83 6.73
C ALA A 281 -10.92 4.42 6.91
N SER A 282 -11.15 4.95 8.10
CA SER A 282 -12.29 5.78 8.47
C SER A 282 -11.85 6.75 9.57
N ALA A 283 -12.67 7.76 9.88
CA ALA A 283 -12.35 8.70 10.96
C ALA A 283 -12.06 7.97 12.30
N SER A 284 -12.86 6.94 12.64
CA SER A 284 -12.69 6.21 13.89
C SER A 284 -11.44 5.33 13.89
N THR A 285 -11.12 4.65 12.78
CA THR A 285 -9.96 3.75 12.74
C THR A 285 -8.65 4.52 12.65
N LEU A 286 -8.62 5.66 11.96
CA LEU A 286 -7.46 6.56 11.92
C LEU A 286 -7.15 7.10 13.31
N ARG A 287 -8.17 7.62 14.00
CA ARG A 287 -8.04 8.08 15.39
C ARG A 287 -7.54 6.98 16.31
N SER A 288 -8.15 5.80 16.22
CA SER A 288 -7.76 4.64 17.03
C SER A 288 -6.30 4.26 16.79
N ALA A 289 -5.83 4.26 15.54
CA ALA A 289 -4.42 4.00 15.24
C ALA A 289 -3.46 5.03 15.84
N VAL A 290 -3.81 6.33 15.77
CA VAL A 290 -3.04 7.40 16.41
C VAL A 290 -3.03 7.25 17.94
N GLU A 291 -4.16 6.89 18.55
CA GLU A 291 -4.25 6.63 19.99
C GLU A 291 -3.42 5.42 20.42
N THR A 292 -3.50 4.30 19.69
CA THR A 292 -2.69 3.09 19.91
C THR A 292 -1.20 3.43 19.83
N ALA A 293 -0.81 4.18 18.79
CA ALA A 293 0.56 4.64 18.63
C ALA A 293 1.02 5.49 19.83
N GLY A 294 0.18 6.43 20.27
CA GLY A 294 0.46 7.27 21.44
C GLY A 294 0.55 6.49 22.76
N MET A 295 -0.17 5.38 22.91
CA MET A 295 -0.06 4.49 24.07
C MET A 295 1.25 3.70 24.04
N LEU A 296 1.63 3.15 22.90
CA LEU A 296 2.91 2.43 22.75
C LEU A 296 4.12 3.31 23.04
N VAL A 297 4.05 4.61 22.74
CA VAL A 297 5.13 5.56 23.05
C VAL A 297 5.16 5.95 24.53
N ARG A 298 4.01 6.26 25.13
CA ARG A 298 3.94 6.77 26.51
C ARG A 298 4.07 5.68 27.57
N ASP A 299 3.45 4.54 27.33
CA ASP A 299 3.28 3.47 28.31
C ASP A 299 4.14 2.25 27.97
N ALA A 300 5.19 2.41 27.14
CA ALA A 300 6.09 1.32 26.76
C ALA A 300 6.61 0.54 27.98
N GLY A 301 6.82 1.19 29.14
CA GLY A 301 7.24 0.51 30.37
C GLY A 301 6.12 -0.16 31.18
N ASP A 302 4.85 0.27 31.03
CA ASP A 302 3.76 0.01 31.98
C ASP A 302 2.55 -0.75 31.36
N LEU A 303 2.56 -1.05 30.06
CA LEU A 303 1.53 -1.86 29.35
C LEU A 303 1.60 -3.36 29.62
#